data_AF-A0A3D4D9W2-F1
#
_entry.id   AF-A0A3D4D9W2-F1
#
_cell.length_a   1.000
_cell.length_b   1.000
_cell.length_c   1.000
_cell.angle_alpha   90.00
_cell.angle_beta   90.00
_cell.angle_gamma   90.00
#
_symmetry.space_group_name_H-M   'P 1'
#
loop_
_entity.id
_entity.type
_entity.pdbx_description
1 polymer ?
#
loop_
_entity_poly.entity_id
_entity_poly.type
_entity_poly.pdbx_seq_one_letter_code
_entity_poly.pdbx_strand_id
1 'polypeptide(L)'
;MSKRKHGPTIVPALSAKVDNKEKRFIQVGNSLLLSKQFHALSTGSRFLYFCMAMESDGRKNFILSQKDAKKYGIAPSGLRKHINELKAARFIRVYSEKPTREPNRYEFCLSWKLPPSPLRSHTLMAIVVNLSRMETRAGRKKSHWLCLLE
;
A
#
# COMPACT_ATOMS: atom_id res chain seq x y z
N MET A 1 9.07 -14.45 -47.59
CA MET A 1 8.19 -14.31 -46.42
C MET A 1 7.67 -12.87 -46.35
N SER A 2 6.35 -12.67 -46.45
CA SER A 2 5.72 -11.35 -46.37
C SER A 2 5.87 -10.78 -44.95
N LYS A 3 6.47 -9.59 -44.80
CA LYS A 3 6.47 -8.88 -43.51
C LYS A 3 5.02 -8.53 -43.19
N ARG A 4 4.44 -9.19 -42.18
CA ARG A 4 3.13 -8.79 -41.65
C ARG A 4 3.24 -7.31 -41.26
N LYS A 5 2.43 -6.46 -41.89
CA LYS A 5 2.34 -5.05 -41.51
C LYS A 5 1.80 -5.01 -40.09
N HIS A 6 2.64 -4.65 -39.11
CA HIS A 6 2.17 -4.38 -37.77
C HIS A 6 1.29 -3.14 -37.82
N GLY A 7 0.14 -3.20 -37.13
CA GLY A 7 -0.74 -2.06 -36.97
C GLY A 7 -0.04 -0.88 -36.27
N PRO A 8 -0.71 0.27 -36.13
CA PRO A 8 -0.12 1.45 -35.53
C PRO A 8 0.45 1.14 -34.14
N THR A 9 1.73 1.48 -33.94
CA THR A 9 2.41 1.31 -32.66
C THR A 9 1.82 2.24 -31.62
N ILE A 10 1.47 1.69 -30.46
CA ILE A 10 0.98 2.48 -29.33
C ILE A 10 2.04 3.50 -28.89
N VAL A 11 1.64 4.75 -28.68
CA VAL A 11 2.57 5.79 -28.24
C VAL A 11 2.98 5.55 -26.78
N PRO A 12 4.25 5.76 -26.40
CA PRO A 12 4.72 5.47 -25.04
C PRO A 12 3.96 6.17 -23.92
N ALA A 13 3.46 7.39 -24.16
CA ALA A 13 2.79 8.21 -23.15
C ALA A 13 1.26 7.99 -23.05
N LEU A 14 0.66 7.14 -23.90
CA LEU A 14 -0.80 6.89 -23.94
C LEU A 14 -1.64 8.19 -23.88
N SER A 15 -1.21 9.18 -24.65
CA SER A 15 -1.74 10.56 -24.64
C SER A 15 -3.13 10.66 -25.27
N ALA A 16 -3.98 11.52 -24.71
CA ALA A 16 -5.24 11.91 -25.35
C ALA A 16 -5.08 13.06 -26.36
N LYS A 17 -3.93 13.76 -26.36
CA LYS A 17 -3.64 14.83 -27.32
C LYS A 17 -3.33 14.26 -28.70
N VAL A 18 -3.82 14.96 -29.72
CA VAL A 18 -3.60 14.63 -31.14
C VAL A 18 -2.10 14.61 -31.49
N ASP A 19 -1.31 15.50 -30.90
CA ASP A 19 0.13 15.60 -31.15
C ASP A 19 0.97 14.63 -30.31
N ASN A 20 0.35 13.88 -29.38
CA ASN A 20 0.98 12.97 -28.43
C ASN A 20 2.07 13.59 -27.53
N LYS A 21 2.11 14.93 -27.39
CA LYS A 21 3.11 15.62 -26.57
C LYS A 21 2.60 15.83 -25.15
N GLU A 22 2.98 14.94 -24.25
CA GLU A 22 2.66 15.08 -22.83
C GLU A 22 3.75 15.75 -22.01
N LYS A 23 3.33 16.66 -21.12
CA LYS A 23 4.24 17.34 -20.18
C LYS A 23 4.44 16.53 -18.90
N ARG A 24 3.41 15.80 -18.47
CA ARG A 24 3.42 14.98 -17.26
C ARG A 24 2.93 13.59 -17.65
N PHE A 25 3.75 12.59 -17.35
CA PHE A 25 3.42 11.18 -17.47
C PHE A 25 4.24 10.41 -16.45
N ILE A 26 3.85 9.17 -16.18
CA ILE A 26 4.60 8.27 -15.31
C ILE A 26 5.08 7.07 -16.11
N GLN A 27 6.26 6.58 -15.77
CA GLN A 27 6.73 5.28 -16.23
C GLN A 27 6.44 4.25 -15.14
N VAL A 28 5.72 3.20 -15.53
CA VAL A 28 5.36 2.11 -14.61
C VAL A 28 6.06 0.84 -15.06
N GLY A 29 6.96 0.34 -14.23
CA GLY A 29 7.62 -0.95 -14.47
C GLY A 29 6.63 -2.11 -14.31
N ASN A 30 6.76 -3.12 -15.16
CA ASN A 30 5.95 -4.34 -15.09
C ASN A 30 6.04 -5.04 -13.72
N SER A 31 7.21 -4.98 -13.07
CA SER A 31 7.47 -5.58 -11.77
C SER A 31 6.59 -5.02 -10.66
N LEU A 32 6.17 -3.75 -10.74
CA LEU A 32 5.18 -3.19 -9.81
C LEU A 32 3.83 -3.88 -10.01
N LEU A 33 3.38 -3.93 -11.27
CA LEU A 33 2.08 -4.50 -11.63
C LEU A 33 2.01 -5.98 -11.25
N LEU A 34 3.11 -6.72 -11.37
CA LEU A 34 3.18 -8.15 -11.05
C LEU A 34 3.42 -8.44 -9.55
N SER A 35 3.67 -7.41 -8.73
CA SER A 35 3.97 -7.62 -7.32
C SER A 35 2.74 -8.06 -6.52
N LYS A 36 2.91 -9.05 -5.65
CA LYS A 36 1.83 -9.56 -4.78
C LYS A 36 1.28 -8.46 -3.86
N GLN A 37 2.16 -7.58 -3.39
CA GLN A 37 1.82 -6.44 -2.53
C GLN A 37 0.91 -5.44 -3.26
N PHE A 38 1.20 -5.14 -4.52
CA PHE A 38 0.36 -4.25 -5.31
C PHE A 38 -0.95 -4.92 -5.74
N HIS A 39 -0.93 -6.22 -6.04
CA HIS A 39 -2.13 -7.03 -6.27
C HIS A 39 -3.06 -7.12 -5.05
N ALA A 40 -2.53 -7.04 -3.82
CA ALA A 40 -3.36 -7.07 -2.62
C ALA A 40 -4.21 -5.80 -2.45
N LEU A 41 -3.83 -4.69 -3.11
CA LEU A 41 -4.61 -3.45 -3.11
C LEU A 41 -5.86 -3.59 -3.98
N SER A 42 -6.93 -2.90 -3.60
CA SER A 42 -8.10 -2.69 -4.45
C SER A 42 -7.74 -1.93 -5.73
N THR A 43 -8.50 -2.16 -6.80
CA THR A 43 -8.30 -1.49 -8.09
C THR A 43 -8.30 0.04 -7.96
N GLY A 44 -9.21 0.59 -7.14
CA GLY A 44 -9.27 2.03 -6.88
C GLY A 44 -8.05 2.58 -6.15
N SER A 45 -7.44 1.80 -5.24
CA SER A 45 -6.20 2.18 -4.56
C SER A 45 -4.99 2.13 -5.48
N ARG A 46 -4.92 1.13 -6.37
CA ARG A 46 -3.89 1.08 -7.43
C ARG A 46 -4.01 2.28 -8.37
N PHE A 47 -5.23 2.62 -8.79
CA PHE A 47 -5.49 3.80 -9.62
C PHE A 47 -5.09 5.10 -8.92
N LEU A 48 -5.51 5.27 -7.66
CA LEU A 48 -5.13 6.43 -6.86
C LEU A 48 -3.61 6.56 -6.71
N TYR A 49 -2.89 5.44 -6.55
CA TYR A 49 -1.43 5.45 -6.46
C TYR A 49 -0.78 6.03 -7.73
N PHE A 50 -1.30 5.70 -8.92
CA PHE A 50 -0.85 6.31 -10.17
C PHE A 50 -1.20 7.80 -10.25
N CYS A 51 -2.40 8.21 -9.85
CA CYS A 51 -2.78 9.62 -9.80
C CYS A 51 -1.87 10.43 -8.86
N MET A 52 -1.52 9.86 -7.70
CA MET A 52 -0.57 10.46 -6.77
C MET A 52 0.81 10.64 -7.41
N ALA A 53 1.30 9.64 -8.16
CA ALA A 53 2.59 9.73 -8.83
C ALA A 53 2.59 10.78 -9.96
N MET A 54 1.45 10.97 -10.63
CA MET A 54 1.27 12.03 -11.64
C MET A 54 1.29 13.43 -11.02
N GLU A 55 0.64 13.63 -9.86
CA GLU A 55 0.59 14.94 -9.19
C GLU A 55 1.85 15.24 -8.38
N SER A 56 2.65 14.23 -8.03
CA SER A 56 3.91 14.45 -7.30
C SER A 56 5.05 14.99 -8.17
N ASP A 57 4.91 14.94 -9.50
CA ASP A 57 5.94 15.39 -10.45
C ASP A 57 7.31 14.70 -10.18
N GLY A 58 7.26 13.41 -9.86
CA GLY A 58 8.44 12.60 -9.52
C GLY A 58 9.00 12.82 -8.11
N ARG A 59 8.41 13.71 -7.30
CA ARG A 59 8.86 13.98 -5.93
C ARG A 59 8.35 12.91 -4.98
N LYS A 60 9.20 12.59 -3.98
CA LYS A 60 8.84 11.65 -2.91
C LYS A 60 7.75 12.21 -1.99
N ASN A 61 7.88 13.49 -1.63
CA ASN A 61 6.93 14.22 -0.80
C ASN A 61 6.06 15.11 -1.67
N PHE A 62 4.74 15.09 -1.46
CA PHE A 62 3.79 15.83 -2.28
C PHE A 62 2.52 16.16 -1.50
N ILE A 63 1.70 17.00 -2.11
CA ILE A 63 0.38 17.38 -1.60
C ILE A 63 -0.65 16.90 -2.61
N LEU A 64 -1.72 16.28 -2.13
CA LEU A 64 -2.88 15.93 -2.95
C LEU A 64 -4.13 16.51 -2.30
N SER A 65 -4.75 17.48 -2.98
CA SER A 65 -6.02 18.04 -2.53
C SER A 65 -7.20 17.16 -2.98
N GLN A 66 -8.36 17.30 -2.33
CA GLN A 66 -9.58 16.64 -2.80
C GLN A 66 -10.00 17.11 -4.20
N LYS A 67 -9.68 18.36 -4.56
CA LYS A 67 -9.93 18.92 -5.88
C LYS A 67 -9.14 18.18 -6.96
N ASP A 68 -7.87 17.88 -6.69
CA ASP A 68 -7.01 17.14 -7.62
C ASP A 68 -7.49 15.69 -7.76
N ALA A 69 -7.89 15.05 -6.66
CA ALA A 69 -8.50 13.71 -6.73
C ALA A 69 -9.80 13.70 -7.57
N LYS A 70 -10.64 14.74 -7.43
CA LYS A 70 -11.88 14.89 -8.21
C LYS A 70 -11.61 15.04 -9.72
N LYS A 71 -10.51 15.71 -10.12
CA LYS A 71 -10.07 15.80 -11.54
C LYS A 71 -9.83 14.42 -12.15
N TYR A 72 -9.43 13.43 -11.35
CA TYR A 72 -9.25 12.04 -11.80
C TYR A 72 -10.51 11.16 -11.64
N GLY A 73 -11.67 11.75 -11.33
CA GLY A 73 -12.92 11.00 -11.15
C GLY A 73 -13.04 10.27 -9.82
N ILE A 74 -12.20 10.59 -8.83
CA ILE A 74 -12.21 9.93 -7.51
C ILE A 74 -13.14 10.70 -6.57
N ALA A 75 -14.21 10.05 -6.10
CA ALA A 75 -15.12 10.63 -5.12
C ALA A 75 -14.44 10.80 -3.75
N PRO A 76 -14.80 11.84 -2.96
CA PRO A 76 -14.17 12.09 -1.65
C PRO A 76 -14.27 10.91 -0.67
N SER A 77 -15.40 10.20 -0.67
CA SER A 77 -15.60 8.99 0.14
C SER A 77 -14.63 7.87 -0.25
N GLY A 78 -14.45 7.63 -1.55
CA GLY A 78 -13.49 6.68 -2.09
C GLY A 78 -12.05 7.07 -1.80
N LEU A 79 -11.71 8.36 -1.91
CA LEU A 79 -10.37 8.88 -1.63
C LEU A 79 -9.89 8.49 -0.23
N ARG A 80 -10.71 8.73 0.81
CA ARG A 80 -10.34 8.39 2.20
C ARG A 80 -10.11 6.89 2.36
N LYS A 81 -10.99 6.05 1.80
CA LYS A 81 -10.85 4.59 1.83
C LYS A 81 -9.53 4.14 1.19
N HIS A 82 -9.24 4.65 -0.01
CA HIS A 82 -8.05 4.27 -0.76
C HIS A 82 -6.75 4.77 -0.11
N ILE A 83 -6.74 5.97 0.45
CA ILE A 83 -5.60 6.48 1.25
C ILE A 83 -5.32 5.56 2.44
N ASN A 84 -6.35 5.16 3.18
CA ASN A 84 -6.20 4.28 4.34
C ASN A 84 -5.63 2.91 3.93
N GLU A 85 -6.09 2.36 2.81
CA GLU A 85 -5.57 1.10 2.27
C GLU A 85 -4.10 1.21 1.85
N LEU A 86 -3.73 2.27 1.12
CA LEU A 86 -2.34 2.53 0.71
C LEU A 86 -1.42 2.77 1.91
N LYS A 87 -1.91 3.45 2.95
CA LYS A 87 -1.20 3.66 4.22
C LYS A 87 -0.98 2.33 4.93
N ALA A 88 -2.01 1.51 5.07
CA ALA A 88 -1.92 0.20 5.72
C ALA A 88 -0.94 -0.74 5.00
N ALA A 89 -0.97 -0.73 3.66
CA ALA A 89 -0.05 -1.49 2.82
C ALA A 89 1.36 -0.86 2.70
N ARG A 90 1.62 0.27 3.38
CA ARG A 90 2.91 0.97 3.43
C ARG A 90 3.43 1.43 2.06
N PHE A 91 2.52 1.75 1.15
CA PHE A 91 2.83 2.43 -0.11
C PHE A 91 3.01 3.94 0.09
N ILE A 92 2.26 4.53 1.03
CA ILE A 92 2.37 5.95 1.39
C ILE A 92 2.41 6.16 2.89
N ARG A 93 2.94 7.30 3.31
CA ARG A 93 2.80 7.87 4.66
C ARG A 93 2.03 9.17 4.57
N VAL A 94 1.16 9.40 5.56
CA VAL A 94 0.37 10.62 5.70
C VAL A 94 0.89 11.37 6.92
N TYR A 95 1.24 12.65 6.77
CA TYR A 95 1.79 13.47 7.85
C TYR A 95 0.76 14.33 8.57
N SER A 96 -0.38 14.63 7.93
CA SER A 96 -1.45 15.40 8.56
C SER A 96 -2.77 14.65 8.45
N GLU A 97 -3.35 14.32 9.61
CA GLU A 97 -4.68 13.69 9.75
C GLU A 97 -5.65 14.55 10.56
N LYS A 98 -5.18 15.70 11.07
CA LYS A 98 -6.03 16.64 11.82
C LYS A 98 -6.84 17.48 10.84
N PRO A 99 -8.05 17.94 11.22
CA PRO A 99 -8.76 19.00 10.51
C PRO A 99 -8.00 20.32 10.71
N THR A 100 -6.85 20.42 10.04
CA THR A 100 -6.01 21.61 9.98
C THR A 100 -6.30 22.34 8.69
N ARG A 101 -6.16 23.66 8.71
CA ARG A 101 -6.30 24.54 7.54
C ARG A 101 -5.28 24.22 6.43
N GLU A 102 -4.25 23.43 6.76
CA GLU A 102 -3.19 23.00 5.86
C GLU A 102 -3.54 21.72 5.09
N PRO A 103 -3.15 21.64 3.81
CA PRO A 103 -3.42 20.47 2.99
C PRO A 103 -2.58 19.27 3.45
N ASN A 104 -3.16 18.06 3.31
CA ASN A 104 -2.48 16.83 3.69
C ASN A 104 -1.19 16.64 2.88
N ARG A 105 -0.09 16.39 3.60
CA ARG A 105 1.21 16.05 3.03
C ARG A 105 1.38 14.54 3.02
N TYR A 106 1.76 14.02 1.86
CA TYR A 106 1.97 12.60 1.61
C TYR A 106 3.42 12.34 1.24
N GLU A 107 3.89 11.13 1.54
CA GLU A 107 5.20 10.65 1.14
C GLU A 107 5.11 9.24 0.59
N PHE A 108 5.74 8.99 -0.56
CA PHE A 108 5.91 7.64 -1.08
C PHE A 108 6.87 6.82 -0.20
N CYS A 109 6.41 5.65 0.20
CA CYS A 109 7.21 4.70 0.95
C CYS A 109 7.75 3.61 0.02
N LEU A 110 8.98 3.16 0.26
CA LEU A 110 9.58 2.02 -0.45
C LEU A 110 9.59 0.74 0.39
N SER A 111 9.10 0.81 1.64
CA SER A 111 9.12 -0.32 2.57
C SER A 111 8.30 -1.52 2.10
N TRP A 112 7.29 -1.31 1.26
CA TRP A 112 6.50 -2.41 0.68
C TRP A 112 7.32 -3.30 -0.27
N LYS A 113 8.46 -2.81 -0.79
CA LYS A 113 9.39 -3.60 -1.61
C LYS A 113 10.22 -4.58 -0.79
N LEU A 114 10.38 -4.30 0.51
CA LEU A 114 11.17 -5.13 1.39
C LEU A 114 10.28 -6.22 2.00
N PRO A 115 10.79 -7.43 2.20
CA PRO A 115 10.10 -8.41 3.02
C PRO A 115 9.90 -7.83 4.43
N PRO A 116 8.82 -8.20 5.14
CA PRO A 116 8.66 -7.81 6.54
C PRO A 116 9.91 -8.27 7.29
N SER A 117 10.62 -7.31 7.89
CA SER A 117 11.89 -7.61 8.56
C SER A 117 11.65 -8.67 9.62
N PRO A 118 12.44 -9.77 9.64
CA PRO A 118 12.25 -10.87 10.58
C PRO A 118 12.33 -10.39 12.04
N LEU A 119 13.01 -9.27 12.30
CA LEU A 119 13.19 -8.70 13.63
C LEU A 119 11.91 -8.18 14.31
N ARG A 120 10.75 -8.10 13.63
CA ARG A 120 9.46 -7.74 14.27
C ARG A 120 8.52 -8.92 14.52
N SER A 121 8.74 -10.08 13.90
CA SER A 121 7.94 -11.29 14.17
C SER A 121 8.45 -12.06 15.38
N HIS A 122 9.75 -11.95 15.72
CA HIS A 122 10.32 -12.62 16.89
C HIS A 122 9.71 -12.15 18.21
N THR A 123 9.32 -10.88 18.35
CA THR A 123 8.70 -10.39 19.60
C THR A 123 7.28 -10.93 19.78
N LEU A 124 6.46 -10.99 18.72
CA LEU A 124 5.09 -11.52 18.82
C LEU A 124 5.06 -13.04 18.93
N MET A 125 5.93 -13.76 18.21
CA MET A 125 6.06 -15.22 18.38
C MET A 125 6.60 -15.58 19.76
N ALA A 126 7.57 -14.83 20.31
CA ALA A 126 8.05 -15.06 21.67
C ALA A 126 6.96 -14.78 22.73
N ILE A 127 6.08 -13.81 22.51
CA ILE A 127 4.96 -13.53 23.42
C ILE A 127 3.92 -14.66 23.33
N VAL A 128 3.52 -15.11 22.13
CA VAL A 128 2.55 -16.21 21.97
C VAL A 128 3.10 -17.52 22.55
N VAL A 129 4.37 -17.86 22.27
CA VAL A 129 5.01 -19.05 22.83
C VAL A 129 5.12 -18.95 24.36
N ASN A 130 5.44 -17.78 24.92
CA ASN A 130 5.49 -17.62 26.37
C ASN A 130 4.09 -17.65 27.02
N LEU A 131 3.05 -17.17 26.35
CA LEU A 131 1.68 -17.23 26.87
C LEU A 131 1.18 -18.69 26.93
N SER A 132 1.39 -19.46 25.85
CA SER A 132 1.09 -20.90 25.84
C SER A 132 1.95 -21.70 26.84
N ARG A 133 3.19 -21.27 27.08
CA ARG A 133 4.08 -21.87 28.08
C ARG A 133 3.69 -21.50 29.53
N MET A 134 3.08 -20.35 29.75
CA MET A 134 2.52 -19.96 31.04
C MET A 134 1.21 -20.70 31.34
N GLU A 135 0.32 -20.85 30.36
CA GLU A 135 -0.91 -21.65 30.48
C GLU A 135 -0.61 -23.12 30.82
N THR A 136 0.39 -23.73 30.17
CA THR A 136 0.80 -25.11 30.46
C THR A 136 1.51 -25.26 31.82
N ARG A 137 2.11 -24.19 32.37
CA ARG A 137 2.66 -24.20 33.74
C ARG A 137 1.60 -23.96 34.81
N ALA A 138 0.57 -23.17 34.53
CA ALA A 138 -0.57 -22.97 35.43
C ALA A 138 -1.50 -24.19 35.48
N GLY A 139 -1.60 -24.96 34.39
CA GLY A 139 -2.40 -26.20 34.31
C GLY A 139 -1.78 -27.43 34.98
N ARG A 140 -0.51 -27.40 35.39
CA ARG A 140 0.21 -28.56 35.97
C ARG A 140 0.41 -28.50 37.49
N LYS A 141 -0.49 -27.84 38.20
CA LYS A 141 -0.54 -27.82 39.69
C LYS A 141 -1.90 -28.18 40.29
N LYS A 142 -2.85 -28.71 39.50
CA LYS A 142 -4.19 -29.10 39.98
C LYS A 142 -4.48 -30.61 39.97
N SER A 143 -3.48 -31.46 39.76
CA SER A 143 -3.67 -32.93 39.70
C SER A 143 -2.78 -33.73 40.66
N HIS A 144 -2.28 -33.10 41.74
CA HIS A 144 -1.43 -33.78 42.74
C HIS A 144 -1.83 -33.46 44.19
N TRP A 145 -3.13 -33.28 44.45
CA TRP A 145 -3.71 -33.06 45.79
C TRP A 145 -4.98 -33.89 46.08
N LEU A 146 -5.27 -34.93 45.28
CA LEU A 146 -6.47 -35.78 45.46
C LEU A 146 -6.16 -37.25 45.80
N CYS A 147 -4.99 -37.54 46.40
CA CYS A 147 -4.66 -38.89 46.90
C CYS A 147 -4.13 -38.91 48.34
N LEU A 148 -4.44 -37.92 49.17
CA LEU A 148 -4.05 -37.92 50.59
C LEU A 148 -5.12 -37.20 51.41
N LEU A 149 -6.22 -37.91 51.68
CA LEU A 149 -7.07 -37.85 52.88
C LEU A 149 -8.21 -38.85 52.67
N GLU A 150 -8.09 -39.97 53.38
CA GLU A 150 -9.13 -40.95 53.82
C GLU A 150 -10.19 -41.43 52.82
#